data_AF-S9PDR0-F1
#
_entry.id   AF-S9PDR0-F1
#
_cell.length_a   1.000
_cell.length_b   1.000
_cell.length_c   1.000
_cell.angle_alpha   90.00
_cell.angle_beta   90.00
_cell.angle_gamma   90.00
#
_symmetry.space_group_name_H-M   'P 1'
#
loop_
_entity.id
_entity.type
_entity.pdbx_description
1 polymer ?
#
loop_
_entity_poly.entity_id
_entity_poly.type
_entity_poly.pdbx_seq_one_letter_code
_entity_poly.pdbx_strand_id
1 'polypeptide(L)' 'MLLVVLALLLSPWGAGAEPKHVVLLFTGDNGGEIAPCG' A
#
# COMPACT_ATOMS: atom_id res chain seq x y z
N MET A 1 -4.75 -38.47 1.10
CA MET A 1 -4.47 -37.37 2.06
C MET A 1 -3.26 -36.54 1.68
N LEU A 2 -2.14 -37.14 1.24
CA LEU A 2 -0.93 -36.41 0.85
C LEU A 2 -1.17 -35.25 -0.13
N LEU A 3 -1.99 -35.47 -1.17
CA LEU A 3 -2.31 -34.45 -2.18
C LEU A 3 -3.05 -33.24 -1.61
N VAL A 4 -3.88 -33.43 -0.58
CA VAL A 4 -4.64 -32.35 0.07
C VAL A 4 -3.69 -31.47 0.89
N VAL A 5 -2.75 -32.10 1.60
CA VAL A 5 -1.72 -31.39 2.38
C VAL A 5 -0.81 -30.58 1.45
N LEU A 6 -0.41 -31.18 0.32
CA LEU A 6 0.41 -30.51 -0.69
C LEU A 6 -0.31 -29.32 -1.31
N ALA A 7 -1.61 -29.45 -1.62
CA ALA A 7 -2.41 -28.36 -2.16
C ALA A 7 -2.55 -27.18 -1.18
N LEU A 8 -2.66 -27.47 0.13
CA LEU A 8 -2.72 -26.43 1.16
C LEU A 8 -1.37 -25.71 1.33
N LEU A 9 -0.26 -26.45 1.29
CA LEU A 9 1.11 -25.89 1.36
C LEU A 9 1.45 -25.01 0.16
N LEU A 10 0.94 -25.37 -1.03
CA LEU A 10 1.14 -24.60 -2.26
C LEU A 10 0.11 -23.49 -2.44
N SER A 11 -0.92 -23.45 -1.59
CA SER A 11 -1.91 -22.38 -1.67
C SER A 11 -1.25 -21.06 -1.28
N PRO A 12 -1.46 -19.99 -2.05
CA PRO A 12 -0.97 -18.68 -1.68
C PRO A 12 -1.75 -18.24 -0.44
N TRP A 13 -1.19 -18.52 0.75
CA TRP A 13 -1.59 -17.87 1.98
C TRP A 13 -1.31 -16.39 1.76
N GLY A 14 -2.38 -15.65 1.44
CA GLY A 14 -2.32 -14.36 0.80
C GLY A 14 -1.19 -13.50 1.35
N ALA A 15 -0.38 -12.95 0.46
CA ALA A 15 0.46 -11.81 0.80
C ALA A 15 -0.48 -10.67 1.17
N GLY A 16 -0.86 -10.61 2.45
CA GLY A 16 -1.67 -9.57 3.02
C GLY A 16 -0.86 -8.30 3.00
N ALA A 17 -0.87 -7.59 1.86
CA ALA A 17 -0.42 -6.22 1.83
C ALA A 17 -1.34 -5.45 2.78
N GLU A 18 -0.79 -4.98 3.90
CA GLU A 18 -1.51 -4.11 4.81
C GLU A 18 -2.02 -2.90 4.01
N PRO A 19 -3.31 -2.55 4.12
CA PRO A 19 -3.85 -1.38 3.45
C PRO A 19 -3.08 -0.14 3.93
N LYS A 20 -2.25 0.44 3.07
CA LYS A 20 -1.55 1.68 3.40
C LYS A 20 -2.53 2.84 3.37
N HIS A 21 -2.55 3.64 4.43
CA HIS A 21 -3.28 4.91 4.45
C HIS A 21 -2.63 5.85 3.43
N VAL A 22 -3.33 6.12 2.32
CA VAL A 22 -2.90 7.06 1.30
C VAL A 22 -3.40 8.45 1.68
N VAL A 23 -2.48 9.39 1.86
CA VAL A 23 -2.81 10.82 2.00
C VAL A 23 -2.53 11.49 0.66
N LEU A 24 -3.56 12.06 0.05
CA LEU A 24 -3.42 12.86 -1.16
C LEU A 24 -2.93 14.27 -0.77
N LEU A 25 -1.72 14.61 -1.16
CA LEU A 25 -1.25 15.99 -1.12
C LEU A 25 -1.70 16.71 -2.38
N PHE A 26 -2.71 17.56 -2.25
CA PHE A 26 -3.09 18.49 -3.31
C PHE A 26 -2.21 19.73 -3.20
N THR A 27 -1.21 19.85 -4.07
CA THR A 27 -0.40 21.05 -4.20
C THR A 27 -0.98 21.92 -5.31
N GLY A 28 -1.26 23.18 -5.02
CA GLY A 28 -1.46 24.19 -6.07
C GLY A 28 -0.13 24.54 -6.73
N ASP A 29 -0.18 25.04 -7.96
CA ASP A 29 0.99 25.68 -8.56
C ASP A 29 1.15 27.07 -7.94
N ASN A 30 2.09 27.19 -7.01
CA ASN A 30 2.48 28.46 -6.41
C ASN A 30 3.66 29.12 -7.16
N GLY A 31 4.03 28.63 -8.36
CA GLY A 31 5.15 29.20 -9.12
C GLY A 31 6.53 29.04 -8.46
N GLY A 32 6.66 28.14 -7.48
CA GLY A 32 7.89 27.96 -6.69
C GLY A 32 8.01 28.89 -5.48
N GLU A 33 6.96 29.64 -5.12
CA GLU A 33 6.97 30.49 -3.93
C GLU A 33 6.88 29.68 -2.63
N ILE A 34 7.70 30.05 -1.64
CA ILE A 34 7.66 29.50 -0.29
C ILE A 34 6.67 30.34 0.54
N ALA A 35 5.57 29.75 0.99
CA ALA A 35 4.62 30.42 1.87
C ALA A 35 5.31 30.78 3.21
N PRO A 36 5.10 31.99 3.76
CA PRO A 36 5.67 32.36 5.04
C PRO A 36 5.06 31.50 6.15
N CYS A 37 5.91 30.91 6.97
CA CYS A 37 5.50 30.36 8.26
C CYS A 37 5.19 31.56 9.17
N GLY A 38 3.97 31.59 9.75
CA GLY A 38 3.51 32.68 10.61
C GLY A 38 4.38 32.95 11.83
#